data_AF-A0AAU0R2U9-F1
#
_entry.id   AF-A0AAU0R2U9-F1
#
_cell.length_a   1.000
_cell.length_b   1.000
_cell.length_c   1.000
_cell.angle_alpha   90.00
_cell.angle_beta   90.00
_cell.angle_gamma   90.00
#
_symmetry.space_group_name_H-M   'P 1'
#
loop_
_entity.id
_entity.type
_entity.pdbx_description
1 polymer ?
#
loop_
_entity_poly.entity_id
_entity_poly.type
_entity_poly.pdbx_seq_one_letter_code
_entity_poly.pdbx_strand_id
1 'polypeptide(L)'
;MERIASMDYFGHFTEKQQLEVLNNPENFTGLSKSANTSKQSKSYEEWTHYKKGTPDEIEVSPDFRSKMITREKQLERILQKQIDDFNKE
;
A
#
# COMPACT_ATOMS: atom_id res chain seq x y z
N MET A 1 -0.55 5.81 2.19
CA MET A 1 -1.33 6.79 2.97
C MET A 1 -2.48 7.35 2.15
N GLU A 2 -2.23 8.05 1.04
CA GLU A 2 -3.30 8.65 0.21
C GLU A 2 -4.38 7.65 -0.21
N ARG A 3 -4.00 6.42 -0.58
CA ARG A 3 -4.97 5.38 -0.96
C ARG A 3 -5.92 4.99 0.18
N ILE A 4 -5.39 4.81 1.39
CA ILE A 4 -6.20 4.48 2.58
C ILE A 4 -7.09 5.66 2.97
N ALA A 5 -6.54 6.88 2.91
CA ALA A 5 -7.29 8.09 3.18
C ALA A 5 -8.47 8.32 2.22
N SER A 6 -8.43 7.70 1.04
CA SER A 6 -9.49 7.77 0.02
C SER A 6 -10.49 6.60 0.10
N MET A 7 -10.35 5.69 1.07
CA MET A 7 -11.27 4.57 1.24
C MET A 7 -12.61 5.05 1.80
N ASP A 8 -13.69 4.39 1.37
CA ASP A 8 -15.04 4.77 1.75
C ASP A 8 -15.17 4.85 3.27
N TYR A 9 -15.77 5.93 3.78
CA TYR A 9 -16.01 6.23 5.20
C TYR A 9 -14.78 6.46 6.09
N PHE A 10 -13.55 6.25 5.62
CA PHE A 10 -12.33 6.47 6.42
C PHE A 10 -12.23 7.90 6.98
N GLY A 11 -12.65 8.89 6.19
CA GLY A 11 -12.64 10.30 6.59
C GLY A 11 -13.63 10.66 7.71
N HIS A 12 -14.61 9.81 8.02
CA HIS A 12 -15.61 10.05 9.07
C HIS A 12 -15.20 9.54 10.45
N PHE A 13 -14.08 8.81 10.53
CA PHE A 13 -13.59 8.21 11.76
C PHE A 13 -12.93 9.19 12.71
N THR A 14 -12.96 8.82 14.00
CA THR A 14 -12.12 9.47 15.01
C THR A 14 -10.64 9.27 14.68
N GLU A 15 -9.78 10.18 15.15
CA GLU A 15 -8.32 10.06 14.98
C GLU A 15 -7.80 8.70 15.46
N LYS A 16 -8.35 8.18 16.56
CA LYS A 16 -7.99 6.86 17.08
C LYS A 16 -8.30 5.74 16.08
N GLN A 17 -9.52 5.70 15.55
CA GLN A 17 -9.93 4.69 14.54
C GLN A 17 -9.10 4.82 13.25
N GLN A 18 -8.83 6.04 12.80
CA GLN A 18 -7.96 6.28 11.65
C GLN A 18 -6.57 5.71 11.88
N LEU A 19 -5.97 5.97 13.05
CA LEU A 19 -4.67 5.42 13.42
C LEU A 19 -4.67 3.89 13.50
N GLU A 20 -5.76 3.26 13.95
CA GLU A 20 -5.87 1.80 14.00
C GLU A 20 -5.92 1.16 12.60
N VAL A 21 -6.61 1.79 11.64
CA VAL A 21 -6.60 1.33 10.24
C VAL A 21 -5.24 1.56 9.60
N LEU A 22 -4.65 2.75 9.78
CA LEU A 22 -3.34 3.09 9.21
C LEU A 22 -2.22 2.20 9.74
N ASN A 23 -2.25 1.87 11.03
CA ASN A 23 -1.28 1.02 11.70
C ASN A 23 -1.67 -0.47 11.71
N ASN A 24 -2.61 -0.90 10.86
CA ASN A 24 -2.92 -2.31 10.73
C ASN A 24 -1.63 -3.09 10.37
N PRO A 25 -1.21 -4.10 11.16
CA PRO A 25 0.05 -4.82 10.93
C PRO A 25 0.17 -5.45 9.53
N GLU A 26 -0.94 -5.88 8.94
CA GLU A 26 -0.96 -6.46 7.60
C GLU A 26 -0.61 -5.42 6.52
N ASN A 27 -0.90 -4.14 6.77
CA ASN A 27 -0.60 -3.02 5.86
C ASN A 27 0.90 -2.80 5.65
N PHE A 28 1.75 -3.35 6.52
CA PHE A 28 3.20 -3.20 6.39
C PHE A 28 3.80 -4.31 5.54
N THR A 29 4.51 -3.92 4.48
CA THR A 29 5.40 -4.81 3.74
C THR A 29 6.82 -4.28 3.85
N GLY A 30 7.70 -5.08 4.43
CA GLY A 30 9.13 -4.78 4.47
C GLY A 30 9.74 -4.81 3.07
N LEU A 31 10.33 -3.69 2.65
CA LEU A 31 11.15 -3.58 1.45
C LEU A 31 12.60 -3.30 1.85
N SER A 32 13.54 -3.66 0.97
CA SER A 32 14.92 -3.20 1.12
C SER A 32 14.97 -1.67 1.05
N LYS A 33 16.01 -1.06 1.65
CA LYS A 33 16.17 0.41 1.61
C LYS A 33 16.12 0.96 0.18
N SER A 34 16.81 0.31 -0.77
CA SER A 34 16.82 0.71 -2.17
C SER A 34 15.45 0.57 -2.84
N ALA A 35 14.74 -0.53 -2.59
CA ALA A 35 13.38 -0.74 -3.08
C ALA A 35 12.41 0.31 -2.52
N ASN A 36 12.48 0.58 -1.22
CA ASN A 36 11.62 1.56 -0.58
C ASN A 36 11.86 2.99 -1.13
N THR A 37 13.14 3.39 -1.26
CA THR A 37 13.51 4.69 -1.87
C THR A 37 13.07 4.81 -3.32
N SER A 38 13.11 3.71 -4.08
CA SER A 38 12.76 3.67 -5.50
C SER A 38 11.24 3.71 -5.74
N LYS A 39 10.49 2.91 -4.98
CA LYS A 39 9.02 2.81 -5.06
C LYS A 39 8.34 4.09 -4.59
N GLN A 40 8.77 4.63 -3.44
CA GLN A 40 8.12 5.77 -2.79
C GLN A 40 6.61 5.50 -2.58
N SER A 41 5.75 6.46 -2.93
CA SER A 41 4.30 6.37 -2.81
C SER A 41 3.61 5.57 -3.93
N LYS A 42 4.32 5.21 -5.01
CA LYS A 42 3.76 4.46 -6.14
C LYS A 42 3.20 3.12 -5.67
N SER A 43 2.11 2.67 -6.25
CA SER A 43 1.63 1.28 -6.12
C SER A 43 2.63 0.29 -6.71
N TYR A 44 2.49 -1.00 -6.39
CA TYR A 44 3.31 -2.03 -7.06
C TYR A 44 2.96 -2.18 -8.55
N GLU A 45 1.76 -1.76 -8.95
CA GLU A 45 1.36 -1.70 -10.36
C GLU A 45 2.03 -0.53 -11.10
N GLU A 46 2.22 0.62 -10.46
CA GLU A 46 2.92 1.76 -11.08
C GLU A 46 4.45 1.59 -11.04
N TRP A 47 4.98 0.97 -9.99
CA TRP A 47 6.41 0.80 -9.80
C TRP A 47 6.96 -0.37 -10.62
N THR A 48 7.47 -0.03 -11.81
CA THR A 48 7.96 -0.99 -12.80
C THR A 48 9.49 -1.11 -12.82
N HIS A 49 10.21 -0.05 -12.46
CA HIS A 49 11.67 0.03 -12.58
C HIS A 49 12.31 0.76 -11.39
N TYR A 50 13.54 0.38 -11.10
CA TYR A 50 14.48 1.18 -10.32
C TYR A 50 15.15 2.22 -11.20
N LYS A 51 15.35 3.44 -10.66
CA LYS A 51 15.96 4.57 -11.38
C LYS A 51 15.36 4.79 -12.78
N LYS A 52 14.03 4.66 -12.91
CA LYS A 52 13.32 4.79 -14.19
C LYS A 52 13.69 6.09 -14.91
N GLY A 53 14.06 5.99 -16.20
CA GLY A 53 14.48 7.10 -17.05
C GLY A 53 15.96 7.45 -16.96
N THR A 54 16.78 6.68 -16.25
CA THR A 54 18.24 6.87 -16.20
C THR A 54 18.98 5.76 -16.94
N PRO A 55 20.27 5.95 -17.31
CA PRO A 55 21.08 4.89 -17.93
C PRO A 55 21.25 3.62 -17.07
N ASP A 56 21.06 3.74 -15.76
CA ASP A 56 21.12 2.64 -14.78
C ASP A 56 19.73 2.04 -14.48
N GLU A 57 18.76 2.18 -15.38
CA GLU A 57 17.41 1.64 -15.19
C GLU A 57 17.45 0.12 -15.07
N ILE A 58 16.78 -0.41 -14.05
CA ILE A 58 16.67 -1.85 -13.80
C ILE A 58 15.20 -2.19 -13.58
N GLU A 59 14.69 -3.15 -14.34
CA GLU A 59 13.31 -3.60 -14.17
C GLU A 59 13.12 -4.31 -12.81
N VAL A 60 11.99 -4.03 -12.17
CA VAL A 60 11.58 -4.77 -10.98
C VAL A 60 11.22 -6.19 -11.41
N SER A 61 11.76 -7.21 -10.72
CA SER A 61 11.47 -8.62 -11.01
C SER A 61 9.96 -8.86 -11.23
N PRO A 62 9.56 -9.42 -12.39
CA PRO A 62 8.15 -9.63 -12.72
C PRO A 62 7.40 -10.52 -11.73
N ASP A 63 8.07 -11.58 -11.24
CA ASP A 63 7.49 -12.49 -10.23
C ASP A 63 7.26 -11.79 -8.89
N PHE A 64 8.24 -11.00 -8.46
CA PHE A 64 8.12 -10.22 -7.24
C PHE A 64 6.98 -9.21 -7.38
N ARG A 65 6.95 -8.45 -8.48
CA ARG A 65 5.93 -7.44 -8.74
C ARG A 65 4.52 -8.04 -8.78
N SER A 66 4.34 -9.18 -9.45
CA SER A 66 3.05 -9.87 -9.53
C SER A 66 2.55 -10.34 -8.17
N LYS A 67 3.43 -10.88 -7.32
CA LYS A 67 3.11 -11.25 -5.93
C LYS A 67 2.70 -10.03 -5.12
N MET A 68 3.43 -8.93 -5.26
CA MET A 68 3.16 -7.71 -4.49
C MET A 68 1.88 -7.00 -4.91
N ILE A 69 1.55 -6.97 -6.21
CA ILE A 69 0.25 -6.46 -6.70
C ILE A 69 -0.90 -7.28 -6.11
N THR A 70 -0.76 -8.60 -6.07
CA THR A 70 -1.78 -9.48 -5.48
C THR A 70 -1.95 -9.21 -3.99
N ARG A 71 -0.85 -9.06 -3.26
CA ARG A 71 -0.85 -8.69 -1.84
C ARG A 71 -1.50 -7.33 -1.61
N GLU A 72 -1.15 -6.31 -2.40
CA GLU A 72 -1.73 -4.96 -2.30
C GLU A 72 -3.26 -4.99 -2.44
N LYS A 73 -3.78 -5.73 -3.42
CA LYS A 73 -5.23 -5.93 -3.60
C LYS A 73 -5.90 -6.67 -2.44
N GLN A 74 -5.21 -7.64 -1.82
CA GLN A 74 -5.74 -8.33 -0.63
C GLN A 74 -5.77 -7.40 0.58
N LEU A 75 -4.73 -6.57 0.76
CA LEU A 75 -4.65 -5.60 1.84
C LEU A 75 -5.75 -4.54 1.76
N GLU A 76 -6.06 -4.04 0.56
CA GLU A 76 -7.19 -3.13 0.37
C GLU A 76 -8.51 -3.72 0.87
N ARG A 77 -8.76 -5.01 0.64
CA ARG A 77 -9.97 -5.68 1.14
C ARG A 77 -9.97 -5.85 2.65
N ILE A 78 -8.81 -6.16 3.24
CA ILE A 78 -8.66 -6.30 4.70
C ILE A 78 -8.91 -4.96 5.39
N LEU A 79 -8.31 -3.88 4.86
CA LEU A 79 -8.48 -2.54 5.40
C LEU A 79 -9.91 -2.03 5.23
N GLN A 80 -10.54 -2.28 4.08
CA GLN A 80 -11.95 -1.91 3.87
C GLN A 80 -12.85 -2.66 4.84
N LYS A 81 -12.61 -3.96 5.06
CA LYS A 81 -13.37 -4.73 6.04
C LYS A 81 -13.22 -4.14 7.45
N GLN A 82 -12.01 -3.76 7.85
CA GLN A 82 -11.79 -3.13 9.16
C GLN A 82 -12.58 -1.81 9.29
N ILE A 83 -12.59 -1.00 8.22
CA ILE A 83 -13.40 0.22 8.15
C ILE A 83 -14.90 -0.11 8.26
N ASP A 84 -15.38 -1.08 7.48
CA ASP A 84 -16.80 -1.46 7.48
C ASP A 84 -17.25 -2.01 8.84
N ASP A 85 -16.37 -2.70 9.56
CA ASP A 85 -16.64 -3.21 10.90
C ASP A 85 -16.75 -2.05 11.91
N PHE A 86 -15.90 -1.03 11.83
CA PHE A 86 -16.02 0.18 12.66
C PHE A 86 -17.27 1.02 12.37
N ASN A 87 -17.79 0.99 11.13
CA ASN A 87 -19.03 1.71 10.78
C ASN A 87 -20.32 1.03 11.27
N LYS A 88 -20.25 -0.25 11.65
CA LYS A 88 -21.41 -1.02 12.14
C LYS A 88 -21.60 -0.96 13.65
N GLU A 89 -20.60 -0.49 14.37
CA GLU A 89 -20.62 -0.24 15.83
C GLU A 89 -21.19 1.16 16.13
#